data_AF-A0A7C3QW56-F1
#
_entry.id   AF-A0A7C3QW56-F1
#
_cell.length_a   1.000
_cell.length_b   1.000
_cell.length_c   1.000
_cell.angle_alpha   90.00
_cell.angle_beta   90.00
_cell.angle_gamma   90.00
#
_symmetry.space_group_name_H-M   'P 1'
#
loop_
_entity.id
_entity.type
_entity.pdbx_description
1 polymer ?
#
loop_
_entity_poly.entity_id
_entity_poly.type
_entity_poly.pdbx_seq_one_letter_code
_entity_poly.pdbx_strand_id
1 'polypeptide(L)' 'YPVVGGADKVVKVDVYVPGCPPRPEAILEGIIKLLKKLEGGDGDESKPG' A
#
# COMPACT_ATOMS: atom_id res chain seq x y z
N TYR A 1 -0.60 -14.41 -22.06
CA TYR A 1 -0.68 -13.08 -21.42
C TYR A 1 -0.63 -13.27 -19.90
N PRO A 2 0.57 -13.33 -19.29
CA PRO A 2 0.67 -13.51 -17.85
C PRO A 2 0.59 -12.14 -17.18
N VAL A 3 -0.62 -11.70 -16.85
CA VAL A 3 -0.76 -10.68 -15.80
C VAL A 3 -0.44 -11.39 -14.49
N VAL A 4 0.75 -11.13 -13.95
CA VAL A 4 1.10 -11.60 -12.60
C VAL A 4 0.10 -10.94 -11.66
N GLY A 5 -0.82 -11.73 -11.10
CA GLY A 5 -2.03 -11.24 -10.43
C GLY A 5 -1.74 -10.52 -9.11
N GLY A 6 -1.29 -9.27 -9.22
CA GLY A 6 -0.88 -8.42 -8.12
C GLY A 6 0.63 -8.50 -7.86
N ALA A 7 1.25 -7.34 -7.63
CA ALA A 7 2.66 -7.23 -7.23
C ALA A 7 2.95 -7.95 -5.89
N ASP A 8 1.91 -8.17 -5.08
CA ASP A 8 1.96 -8.88 -3.80
C ASP A 8 2.46 -10.34 -3.91
N LYS A 9 2.25 -10.98 -5.06
CA LYS A 9 2.72 -12.36 -5.30
C LYS A 9 4.21 -12.46 -5.57
N VAL A 10 4.87 -11.34 -5.86
CA VAL A 10 6.29 -11.28 -6.22
C VAL A 10 7.10 -10.60 -5.13
N VAL A 11 6.52 -9.57 -4.50
CA VAL A 11 7.18 -8.78 -3.45
C VAL A 11 6.19 -8.47 -2.36
N LYS A 12 6.63 -8.52 -1.10
CA LYS A 12 5.78 -8.20 0.05
C LYS A 12 5.36 -6.73 -0.02
N VAL A 13 4.05 -6.48 -0.09
CA VAL A 13 3.50 -5.13 -0.09
C VAL A 13 3.26 -4.69 1.35
N ASP A 14 3.87 -3.57 1.75
CA ASP A 14 3.70 -3.00 3.10
C ASP A 14 2.49 -2.09 3.24
N VAL A 15 2.13 -1.38 2.17
CA VAL A 15 1.00 -0.44 2.12
C VAL A 15 0.37 -0.52 0.72
N TYR A 16 -0.95 -0.74 0.66
CA TYR A 16 -1.72 -0.69 -0.58
C TYR A 16 -2.37 0.69 -0.73
N VAL A 17 -2.15 1.35 -1.87
CA VAL A 17 -2.79 2.63 -2.22
C VAL A 17 -3.82 2.36 -3.33
N PRO A 18 -5.12 2.26 -3.01
CA PRO A 18 -6.14 1.98 -4.02
C PRO A 18 -6.38 3.20 -4.92
N GLY A 19 -6.39 2.98 -6.23
CA GLY A 19 -6.80 3.96 -7.22
C GLY A 19 -6.23 3.66 -8.60
N CYS A 20 -6.97 4.03 -9.65
CA CYS A 20 -6.53 3.88 -11.03
C CYS A 20 -6.89 5.14 -11.84
N PRO A 21 -6.02 6.15 -11.87
CA PRO A 21 -4.81 6.33 -11.06
C PRO A 21 -5.16 6.80 -9.63
N PRO A 22 -4.33 6.48 -8.62
CA PRO A 22 -4.54 7.01 -7.28
C PRO A 22 -4.43 8.53 -7.29
N ARG A 23 -5.26 9.19 -6.49
CA ARG A 23 -5.19 10.65 -6.34
C ARG A 23 -3.87 11.03 -5.67
N PRO A 24 -3.30 12.21 -5.99
CA PRO A 24 -2.07 12.67 -5.37
C PRO A 24 -2.13 12.67 -3.83
N GLU A 25 -3.28 13.02 -3.25
CA GLU A 25 -3.46 12.98 -1.78
C GLU A 25 -3.32 11.56 -1.23
N ALA A 26 -3.90 10.56 -1.90
CA ALA A 26 -3.85 9.16 -1.47
C ALA A 26 -2.42 8.58 -1.50
N ILE A 27 -1.57 9.04 -2.44
CA ILE A 27 -0.15 8.67 -2.47
C ILE A 27 0.57 9.24 -1.25
N LEU A 28 0.34 10.52 -0.92
CA LEU A 28 0.95 11.18 0.22
C LEU A 28 0.53 10.52 1.54
N GLU A 29 -0.75 10.19 1.68
CA GLU A 29 -1.27 9.44 2.82
C GLU A 29 -0.63 8.05 2.94
N GLY A 30 -0.40 7.35 1.82
CA GLY A 30 0.32 6.08 1.78
C GLY A 30 1.76 6.20 2.30
N ILE A 31 2.46 7.28 1.96
CA ILE A 31 3.84 7.55 2.42
C ILE A 31 3.84 7.87 3.92
N ILE A 32 2.92 8.72 4.39
CA ILE A 32 2.80 9.06 5.82
C ILE A 32 2.48 7.80 6.64
N LYS A 33 1.62 6.92 6.13
CA LYS A 33 1.30 5.64 6.76
C LYS A 33 2.52 4.72 6.85
N LEU A 34 3.35 4.69 5.81
CA LEU A 34 4.61 3.94 5.83
C LEU A 34 5.59 4.47 6.88
N LEU A 35 5.74 5.80 6.98
CA LEU A 35 6.60 6.43 7.97
C LEU A 35 6.14 6.13 9.40
N LYS A 36 4.83 6.23 9.68
CA LYS A 36 4.25 5.87 10.99
C LYS A 36 4.46 4.39 11.34
N LYS A 37 4.40 3.50 10.35
CA LYS A 37 4.68 2.07 10.53
C LYS A 37 6.14 1.81 10.92
N LEU A 38 7.08 2.60 10.39
CA LEU A 38 8.50 2.52 10.75
C LEU A 38 8.78 3.08 12.15
N GLU A 39 8.03 4.09 12.58
CA GLU A 39 8.16 4.73 13.90
C GLU A 39 7.51 3.92 15.05
N GLY A 40 6.87 2.78 14.77
CA GLY A 40 6.37 1.85 15.78
C GLY A 40 4.88 1.92 16.08
N GLY A 41 4.07 2.51 15.19
CA GLY A 41 2.61 2.49 15.27
C GLY A 41 1.99 1.37 14.42
N ASP A 42 1.55 0.28 15.06
CA ASP A 42 0.71 -0.78 14.48
C ASP A 42 -0.65 -0.22 13.99
N GLY A 43 -0.67 0.32 12.77
CA GLY A 43 -1.87 0.85 12.11
C GLY A 43 -2.22 0.08 10.84
N ASP A 44 -2.61 -1.19 10.99
CA ASP A 44 -3.08 -2.04 9.89
C ASP A 44 -4.53 -1.67 9.53
N GLU A 45 -4.71 -0.93 8.44
CA GLU A 45 -6.05 -0.54 7.96
C GLU A 45 -6.12 -0.44 6.42
N SER A 46 -5.26 -1.16 5.71
CA SER A 46 -5.33 -1.22 4.24
C SER A 46 -5.13 -2.60 3.64
N LYS A 47 -5.34 -3.65 4.43
CA LYS A 47 -5.67 -4.97 3.91
C LYS A 47 -7.19 -5.16 3.85
N PRO A 48 -7.86 -4.91 2.72
CA PRO A 48 -8.81 -5.93 2.29
C PRO A 48 -7.99 -7.18 1.95
N GLY A 49 -8.36 -8.31 2.53
CA GLY A 49 -7.79 -9.62 2.15
C GLY A 49 -7.95 -9.91 0.66
#